data_AF-W4GX35-F1
#
_entry.id   AF-W4GX35-F1
#
_cell.length_a   1.000
_cell.length_b   1.000
_cell.length_c   1.000
_cell.angle_alpha   90.00
_cell.angle_beta   90.00
_cell.angle_gamma   90.00
#
_symmetry.space_group_name_H-M   'P 1'
#
loop_
_entity.id
_entity.type
_entity.pdbx_description
1 polymer ?
#
loop_
_entity_poly.entity_id
_entity_poly.type
_entity_poly.pdbx_seq_one_letter_code
_entity_poly.pdbx_strand_id
1 'polypeptide(L)'
;MTHARRSLLGDPAEHHQSNHSTSLPLLSPYSHPRQEQSSPVAAVGYLAMYLSEQAKKEHIKHALPLNSPRKGAKLQKLVASPPKPPPRTHKQRERQSYDLADVKLLAGSLNVKDEKRITATFEQHIALAAELHSIRAKVGGYHATIERERARREDLRLHLEHSQSMLPQCQSHKAAQDAQVRVLDDAIAVAAREAAELKRTLAEVNAAAKQLHATTDYTHKCLQSVPSLTIELQDVKHQLDQATSQLVAAKQRLQQSQLQNDTVLVELAQQTADESTKLRNLHVELGQSSQTCQHVAQFVARCTREYVDRTGCRLT
;
A
#
# COMPACT_ATOMS: atom_id res chain seq x y z
N MET A 1 -7.05 54.66 32.93
CA MET A 1 -6.21 55.35 31.93
C MET A 1 -5.54 54.29 31.04
N THR A 2 -5.61 54.56 29.74
CA THR A 2 -5.03 53.85 28.57
C THR A 2 -5.42 52.38 28.30
N HIS A 3 -6.24 52.26 27.25
CA HIS A 3 -6.57 51.12 26.37
C HIS A 3 -5.30 50.45 25.76
N ALA A 4 -5.27 49.32 25.03
CA ALA A 4 -6.26 48.67 24.16
C ALA A 4 -5.79 47.24 23.71
N ARG A 5 -6.77 46.35 23.47
CA ARG A 5 -6.99 45.45 22.29
C ARG A 5 -5.84 44.70 21.55
N ARG A 6 -6.02 43.36 21.54
CA ARG A 6 -6.29 42.41 20.41
C ARG A 6 -5.21 42.01 19.36
N SER A 7 -5.09 40.67 19.23
CA SER A 7 -5.09 39.84 18.00
C SER A 7 -3.80 39.32 17.35
N LEU A 8 -3.71 37.97 17.37
CA LEU A 8 -3.48 37.00 16.27
C LEU A 8 -2.07 36.76 15.67
N LEU A 9 -1.87 35.47 15.37
CA LEU A 9 -0.92 34.82 14.44
C LEU A 9 0.41 34.28 14.97
N GLY A 10 0.66 32.99 14.70
CA GLY A 10 2.00 32.43 14.45
C GLY A 10 2.41 31.22 15.29
N ASP A 11 2.19 30.03 14.74
CA ASP A 11 2.83 28.71 14.93
C ASP A 11 3.87 28.43 16.04
N PRO A 12 3.87 27.22 16.63
CA PRO A 12 5.05 26.58 17.21
C PRO A 12 5.64 25.55 16.24
N ALA A 13 6.82 25.82 15.69
CA ALA A 13 7.78 24.80 15.25
C ALA A 13 8.96 24.89 16.26
N GLU A 14 9.57 23.82 16.76
CA GLU A 14 10.12 22.69 16.04
C GLU A 14 10.18 21.43 16.92
N HIS A 15 9.73 20.31 16.36
CA HIS A 15 10.04 18.98 16.85
C HIS A 15 11.41 18.56 16.32
N HIS A 16 12.30 18.13 17.22
CA HIS A 16 13.47 17.34 16.86
C HIS A 16 13.05 16.01 16.22
N GLN A 17 13.27 15.85 14.93
CA GLN A 17 13.27 14.55 14.25
C GLN A 17 14.67 14.29 13.68
N SER A 18 15.30 13.22 14.17
CA SER A 18 16.56 12.70 13.64
C SER A 18 16.30 12.02 12.29
N ASN A 19 16.80 12.62 11.21
CA ASN A 19 16.84 11.98 9.90
C ASN A 19 18.13 11.19 9.76
N HIS A 20 18.07 9.87 9.94
CA HIS A 20 19.09 8.96 9.42
C HIS A 20 18.77 8.67 7.96
N SER A 21 19.32 9.48 7.06
CA SER A 21 19.31 9.22 5.62
C SER A 21 20.37 8.17 5.27
N THR A 22 19.95 6.94 5.02
CA THR A 22 20.75 5.91 4.35
C THR A 22 20.73 6.17 2.85
N SER A 23 21.72 6.93 2.36
CA SER A 23 21.97 7.10 0.93
C SER A 23 22.59 5.83 0.34
N LEU A 24 21.92 5.22 -0.63
CA LEU A 24 22.45 4.15 -1.48
C LEU A 24 23.54 4.71 -2.41
N PRO A 25 24.68 4.01 -2.62
CA PRO A 25 25.69 4.46 -3.56
C PRO A 25 25.26 4.15 -5.01
N LEU A 26 25.11 5.21 -5.79
CA LEU A 26 24.95 5.17 -7.24
C LEU A 26 26.24 4.66 -7.89
N LEU A 27 26.17 3.53 -8.60
CA LEU A 27 27.23 3.07 -9.50
C LEU A 27 27.16 3.87 -10.79
N SER A 28 28.16 4.72 -11.04
CA SER A 28 28.49 5.21 -12.39
C SER A 28 29.90 4.71 -12.78
N PRO A 29 30.15 4.42 -14.06
CA PRO A 29 31.34 3.72 -14.52
C PRO A 29 32.48 4.70 -14.87
N TYR A 30 33.68 4.12 -14.97
CA TYR A 30 34.91 4.60 -15.63
C TYR A 30 36.04 5.27 -14.81
N SER A 31 37.21 4.64 -14.99
CA SER A 31 38.58 5.20 -15.05
C SER A 31 39.46 5.11 -13.79
N HIS A 32 40.36 4.12 -13.81
CA HIS A 32 41.62 4.05 -13.06
C HIS A 32 42.53 5.27 -13.38
N PRO A 33 43.41 5.72 -12.45
CA PRO A 33 44.64 4.96 -12.15
C PRO A 33 45.14 4.98 -10.69
N ARG A 34 45.69 3.83 -10.31
CA ARG A 34 46.94 3.64 -9.56
C ARG A 34 47.14 4.48 -8.28
N GLN A 35 46.81 3.89 -7.13
CA GLN A 35 47.53 4.16 -5.88
C GLN A 35 47.54 2.89 -5.01
N GLU A 36 48.74 2.51 -4.58
CA GLU A 36 49.00 1.35 -3.74
C GLU A 36 48.45 1.52 -2.32
N GLN A 37 48.33 0.38 -1.63
CA GLN A 37 48.10 0.17 -0.19
C GLN A 37 46.64 0.01 0.26
N SER A 38 46.17 -1.24 0.31
CA SER A 38 45.68 -1.89 1.55
C SER A 38 45.14 -3.31 1.32
N SER A 39 45.83 -4.31 1.89
CA SER A 39 45.41 -5.64 2.41
C SER A 39 44.22 -6.42 1.79
N PRO A 40 44.44 -7.61 1.21
CA PRO A 40 43.39 -8.57 0.85
C PRO A 40 43.34 -9.74 1.86
N VAL A 41 42.59 -9.61 2.96
CA VAL A 41 42.44 -10.73 3.93
C VAL A 41 41.00 -11.14 4.21
N ALA A 42 39.99 -10.34 3.86
CA ALA A 42 38.61 -10.65 4.27
C ALA A 42 37.80 -11.53 3.28
N ALA A 43 38.08 -11.50 1.98
CA ALA A 43 37.23 -12.17 0.97
C ALA A 43 37.54 -13.67 0.75
N VAL A 44 38.73 -14.14 1.17
CA VAL A 44 39.14 -15.55 1.02
C VAL A 44 38.55 -16.45 2.13
N GLY A 45 38.20 -15.88 3.28
CA GLY A 45 37.75 -16.63 4.45
C GLY A 45 36.38 -17.32 4.27
N TYR A 46 35.40 -16.64 3.66
CA TYR A 46 34.04 -17.18 3.55
C TYR A 46 33.93 -18.38 2.61
N LEU A 47 34.63 -18.33 1.47
CA LEU A 47 34.62 -19.42 0.49
C LEU A 47 35.36 -20.65 1.01
N ALA A 48 36.51 -20.46 1.67
CA ALA A 48 37.27 -21.55 2.27
C ALA A 48 36.50 -22.23 3.41
N MET A 49 35.75 -21.46 4.21
CA MET A 49 34.93 -21.98 5.30
C MET A 49 33.71 -22.77 4.79
N TYR A 50 33.04 -22.28 3.74
CA TYR A 50 31.92 -22.98 3.11
C TYR A 50 32.33 -24.31 2.47
N LEU A 51 33.47 -24.33 1.75
CA LEU A 51 34.00 -25.55 1.15
C LEU A 51 34.45 -26.58 2.21
N SER A 52 34.95 -26.11 3.35
CA SER A 52 35.33 -26.98 4.49
C SER A 52 34.12 -27.59 5.20
N GLU A 53 32.98 -26.89 5.25
CA GLU A 53 31.73 -27.46 5.77
C GLU A 53 31.10 -28.51 4.84
N GLN A 54 31.18 -28.31 3.53
CA GLN A 54 30.72 -29.28 2.53
C GLN A 54 31.51 -30.61 2.61
N ALA A 55 32.84 -30.53 2.75
CA ALA A 55 33.68 -31.72 2.87
C ALA A 55 33.37 -32.57 4.12
N LYS A 56 32.94 -31.96 5.24
CA LYS A 56 32.58 -32.70 6.47
C LYS A 56 31.24 -33.44 6.37
N LYS A 57 30.32 -32.98 5.52
CA LYS A 57 29.00 -33.62 5.34
C LYS A 57 29.05 -34.87 4.45
N GLU A 58 29.99 -34.93 3.52
CA GLU A 58 30.17 -36.06 2.60
C GLU A 58 30.89 -37.27 3.26
N HIS A 59 31.74 -37.04 4.27
CA HIS A 59 32.49 -38.12 4.94
C HIS A 59 31.68 -39.01 5.90
N ILE A 60 30.43 -38.67 6.21
CA ILE A 60 29.60 -39.45 7.17
C ILE A 60 28.75 -40.54 6.47
N LYS A 61 28.64 -40.55 5.13
CA LYS A 61 27.68 -41.43 4.43
C LYS A 61 28.25 -42.67 3.74
N HIS A 62 29.56 -42.91 3.78
CA HIS A 62 30.17 -44.06 3.11
C HIS A 62 31.08 -44.89 4.03
N ALA A 63 30.47 -45.51 5.04
CA ALA A 63 30.99 -46.75 5.62
C ALA A 63 30.21 -47.92 5.01
N LEU A 64 30.93 -48.83 4.36
CA LEU A 64 30.44 -50.01 3.62
C LEU A 64 29.60 -50.96 4.50
N PRO A 65 28.89 -51.92 3.87
CA PRO A 65 29.49 -53.25 3.89
C PRO A 65 29.52 -53.97 2.52
N LEU A 66 30.60 -54.73 2.35
CA LEU A 66 30.80 -55.82 1.40
C LEU A 66 29.57 -56.75 1.32
N ASN A 67 29.14 -57.07 0.10
CA ASN A 67 28.78 -58.45 -0.30
C ASN A 67 28.66 -58.57 -1.82
N SER A 68 29.35 -59.55 -2.39
CA SER A 68 29.28 -59.99 -3.79
C SER A 68 27.92 -60.66 -4.11
N PRO A 69 27.50 -60.81 -5.39
CA PRO A 69 27.88 -62.05 -6.09
C PRO A 69 28.15 -61.96 -7.60
N ARG A 70 29.11 -62.82 -7.97
CA ARG A 70 29.49 -63.43 -9.25
C ARG A 70 28.37 -63.65 -10.30
N LYS A 71 28.60 -63.25 -11.55
CA LYS A 71 28.67 -64.09 -12.79
C LYS A 71 28.34 -63.31 -14.09
N GLY A 72 29.05 -63.65 -15.16
CA GLY A 72 28.59 -63.56 -16.55
C GLY A 72 29.22 -62.42 -17.35
N ALA A 73 30.36 -62.63 -18.00
CA ALA A 73 30.48 -63.14 -19.37
C ALA A 73 30.61 -62.01 -20.42
N LYS A 74 31.81 -61.86 -21.00
CA LYS A 74 32.12 -62.27 -22.38
C LYS A 74 33.48 -61.73 -22.81
N LEU A 75 34.27 -62.64 -23.36
CA LEU A 75 35.48 -62.41 -24.13
C LEU A 75 35.27 -61.32 -25.18
N GLN A 76 36.07 -60.25 -25.13
CA GLN A 76 36.46 -59.51 -26.32
C GLN A 76 37.97 -59.25 -26.31
N LYS A 77 38.64 -60.07 -27.11
CA LYS A 77 39.84 -59.84 -27.92
C LYS A 77 40.75 -58.68 -27.49
N LEU A 78 41.80 -59.06 -26.77
CA LEU A 78 43.20 -58.82 -27.14
C LEU A 78 43.38 -57.90 -28.38
N VAL A 79 43.55 -56.60 -28.13
CA VAL A 79 44.52 -55.80 -28.88
C VAL A 79 45.61 -55.49 -27.89
N ALA A 80 46.45 -56.48 -27.65
CA ALA A 80 47.71 -56.29 -26.96
C ALA A 80 48.49 -55.24 -27.74
N SER A 81 48.76 -54.11 -27.11
CA SER A 81 49.85 -53.24 -27.54
C SER A 81 51.08 -54.11 -27.77
N PRO A 82 51.85 -53.93 -28.86
CA PRO A 82 52.99 -54.79 -29.15
C PRO A 82 53.88 -54.84 -27.90
N PRO A 83 54.30 -56.04 -27.45
CA PRO A 83 55.08 -56.19 -26.25
C PRO A 83 56.31 -55.28 -26.37
N LYS A 84 56.51 -54.40 -25.38
CA LYS A 84 57.75 -53.62 -25.28
C LYS A 84 58.89 -54.62 -25.47
N PRO A 85 59.78 -54.43 -26.47
CA PRO A 85 60.90 -55.33 -26.63
C PRO A 85 61.64 -55.42 -25.29
N PRO A 86 62.07 -56.63 -24.87
CA PRO A 86 62.83 -56.78 -23.64
C PRO A 86 63.99 -55.79 -23.67
N PRO A 87 64.34 -55.14 -22.54
CA PRO A 87 65.46 -54.23 -22.52
C PRO A 87 66.66 -55.00 -23.05
N ARG A 88 67.16 -54.61 -24.23
CA ARG A 88 68.40 -55.17 -24.75
C ARG A 88 69.45 -54.83 -23.71
N THR A 89 69.79 -55.80 -22.88
CA THR A 89 70.99 -55.76 -22.04
C THR A 89 72.15 -55.85 -23.00
N HIS A 90 72.51 -54.71 -23.57
CA HIS A 90 73.77 -54.57 -24.25
C HIS A 90 74.80 -54.87 -23.17
N LYS A 91 75.39 -56.09 -23.19
CA LYS A 91 76.53 -56.42 -22.34
C LYS A 91 77.49 -55.25 -22.51
N GLN A 92 77.69 -54.49 -21.45
CA GLN A 92 78.65 -53.40 -21.45
C GLN A 92 79.97 -54.12 -21.57
N ARG A 93 80.48 -54.23 -22.80
CA ARG A 93 81.80 -54.79 -23.05
C ARG A 93 82.72 -53.88 -22.25
N GLU A 94 83.31 -54.40 -21.17
CA GLU A 94 84.36 -53.72 -20.43
C GLU A 94 85.45 -53.40 -21.46
N ARG A 95 85.40 -52.17 -21.98
CA ARG A 95 86.49 -51.65 -22.77
C ARG A 95 87.57 -51.38 -21.75
N GLN A 96 88.59 -52.22 -21.75
CA GLN A 96 89.85 -51.91 -21.07
C GLN A 96 90.26 -50.50 -21.51
N SER A 97 90.17 -49.55 -20.60
CA SER A 97 90.63 -48.19 -20.83
C SER A 97 92.14 -48.23 -20.69
N TYR A 98 92.84 -48.19 -21.81
CA TYR A 98 94.29 -47.96 -21.78
C TYR A 98 94.53 -46.55 -21.25
N ASP A 99 95.44 -46.40 -20.29
CA ASP A 99 95.84 -45.07 -19.84
C ASP A 99 96.76 -44.44 -20.89
N LEU A 100 96.75 -43.10 -20.97
CA LEU A 100 97.65 -42.36 -21.85
C LEU A 100 99.11 -42.68 -21.55
N ALA A 101 99.44 -42.97 -20.28
CA ALA A 101 100.76 -43.43 -19.85
C ALA A 101 101.15 -44.78 -20.48
N ASP A 102 100.23 -45.75 -20.51
CA ASP A 102 100.48 -47.08 -21.08
C ASP A 102 100.63 -47.02 -22.61
N VAL A 103 99.83 -46.16 -23.27
CA VAL A 103 99.92 -45.95 -24.72
C VAL A 103 101.22 -45.24 -25.09
N LYS A 104 101.69 -44.28 -24.29
CA LYS A 104 102.99 -43.62 -24.47
C LYS A 104 104.15 -44.62 -24.30
N LEU A 105 104.07 -45.50 -23.30
CA LEU A 105 105.05 -46.56 -23.07
C LEU A 105 105.11 -47.54 -24.25
N LEU A 106 103.96 -47.97 -24.77
CA LEU A 106 103.88 -48.89 -25.90
C LEU A 106 104.34 -48.23 -27.21
N ALA A 107 103.98 -46.96 -27.42
CA ALA A 107 104.31 -46.20 -28.62
C ALA A 107 105.80 -45.82 -28.71
N GLY A 108 106.52 -45.72 -27.58
CA GLY A 108 107.96 -45.44 -27.53
C GLY A 108 108.85 -46.53 -28.14
N SER A 109 108.28 -47.71 -28.45
CA SER A 109 108.96 -48.78 -29.19
C SER A 109 108.91 -48.60 -30.72
N LEU A 110 108.18 -47.58 -31.21
CA LEU A 110 107.98 -47.29 -32.63
C LEU A 110 108.91 -46.15 -33.12
N ASN A 111 108.87 -45.87 -34.42
CA ASN A 111 109.55 -44.70 -34.98
C ASN A 111 108.93 -43.40 -34.44
N VAL A 112 109.75 -42.37 -34.19
CA VAL A 112 109.38 -41.06 -33.63
C VAL A 112 108.16 -40.42 -34.34
N LYS A 113 108.02 -40.61 -35.65
CA LYS A 113 106.87 -40.11 -36.41
C LYS A 113 105.56 -40.84 -36.04
N ASP A 114 105.62 -42.15 -35.88
CA ASP A 114 104.45 -42.98 -35.57
C ASP A 114 104.08 -42.90 -34.09
N GLU A 115 105.07 -42.79 -33.19
CA GLU A 115 104.87 -42.53 -31.77
C GLU A 115 104.04 -41.26 -31.53
N LYS A 116 104.46 -40.14 -32.14
CA LYS A 116 103.76 -38.84 -32.04
C LYS A 116 102.35 -38.91 -32.60
N ARG A 117 102.15 -39.61 -33.73
CA ARG A 117 100.82 -39.78 -34.34
C ARG A 117 99.89 -40.60 -33.46
N ILE A 118 100.37 -41.72 -32.91
CA ILE A 118 99.58 -42.61 -32.05
C ILE A 118 99.20 -41.89 -30.76
N THR A 119 100.15 -41.19 -30.14
CA THR A 119 99.90 -40.43 -28.91
C THR A 119 98.89 -39.30 -29.14
N ALA A 120 99.06 -38.49 -30.19
CA ALA A 120 98.11 -37.41 -30.51
C ALA A 120 96.71 -37.95 -30.84
N THR A 121 96.62 -39.07 -31.56
CA THR A 121 95.33 -39.73 -31.86
C THR A 121 94.66 -40.26 -30.59
N PHE A 122 95.44 -40.79 -29.65
CA PHE A 122 94.93 -41.29 -28.39
C PHE A 122 94.46 -40.15 -27.45
N GLU A 123 95.20 -39.04 -27.40
CA GLU A 123 94.79 -37.82 -26.69
C GLU A 123 93.48 -37.25 -27.25
N GLN A 124 93.33 -37.21 -28.58
CA GLN A 124 92.07 -36.84 -29.24
C GLN A 124 90.94 -37.82 -28.91
N HIS A 125 91.21 -39.13 -28.88
CA HIS A 125 90.21 -40.13 -28.49
C HIS A 125 89.73 -39.92 -27.04
N ILE A 126 90.62 -39.62 -26.09
CA ILE A 126 90.24 -39.32 -24.70
C ILE A 126 89.35 -38.07 -24.64
N ALA A 127 89.73 -37.00 -25.34
CA ALA A 127 88.96 -35.75 -25.37
C ALA A 127 87.55 -35.98 -25.95
N LEU A 128 87.45 -36.65 -27.09
CA LEU A 128 86.17 -37.00 -27.71
C LEU A 128 85.32 -37.92 -26.83
N ALA A 129 85.94 -38.87 -26.12
CA ALA A 129 85.23 -39.75 -25.19
C ALA A 129 84.63 -38.97 -24.00
N ALA A 130 85.38 -37.99 -23.46
CA ALA A 130 84.90 -37.11 -22.40
C ALA A 130 83.75 -36.22 -22.88
N GLU A 131 83.84 -35.63 -24.08
CA GLU A 131 82.76 -34.86 -24.70
C GLU A 131 81.51 -35.72 -24.92
N LEU A 132 81.66 -36.93 -25.46
CA LEU A 132 80.55 -37.88 -25.64
C LEU A 132 79.91 -38.24 -24.30
N HIS A 133 80.68 -38.40 -23.23
CA HIS A 133 80.14 -38.66 -21.90
C HIS A 133 79.33 -37.46 -21.37
N SER A 134 79.86 -36.24 -21.51
CA SER A 134 79.18 -35.00 -21.15
C SER A 134 77.88 -34.79 -21.93
N ILE A 135 77.89 -35.03 -23.25
CA ILE A 135 76.70 -34.98 -24.09
C ILE A 135 75.67 -36.02 -23.64
N ARG A 136 76.09 -37.26 -23.38
CA ARG A 136 75.19 -38.32 -22.87
C ARG A 136 74.55 -37.93 -21.54
N ALA A 137 75.31 -37.33 -20.63
CA ALA A 137 74.77 -36.84 -19.36
C ALA A 137 73.73 -35.73 -19.57
N LYS A 138 74.00 -34.76 -20.46
CA LYS A 138 73.05 -33.70 -20.82
C LYS A 138 71.78 -34.27 -21.46
N VAL A 139 71.92 -35.21 -22.40
CA VAL A 139 70.79 -35.90 -23.04
C VAL A 139 69.95 -36.66 -22.01
N GLY A 140 70.58 -37.34 -21.04
CA GLY A 140 69.90 -37.96 -19.91
C GLY A 140 69.11 -36.93 -19.07
N GLY A 141 69.71 -35.77 -18.78
CA GLY A 141 69.05 -34.66 -18.10
C GLY A 141 67.83 -34.12 -18.87
N TYR A 142 67.95 -33.92 -20.18
CA TYR A 142 66.84 -33.48 -21.03
C TYR A 142 65.72 -34.52 -21.08
N HIS A 143 66.04 -35.81 -21.18
CA HIS A 143 65.03 -36.86 -21.10
C HIS A 143 64.25 -36.80 -19.77
N ALA A 144 64.94 -36.64 -18.64
CA ALA A 144 64.29 -36.50 -17.34
C ALA A 144 63.38 -35.25 -17.26
N THR A 145 63.75 -34.14 -17.90
CA THR A 145 62.89 -32.95 -17.99
C THR A 145 61.66 -33.19 -18.87
N ILE A 146 61.81 -33.88 -20.00
CA ILE A 146 60.71 -34.19 -20.91
C ILE A 146 59.68 -35.09 -20.23
N GLU A 147 60.13 -36.12 -19.49
CA GLU A 147 59.21 -37.00 -18.76
C GLU A 147 58.44 -36.26 -17.65
N ARG A 148 59.09 -35.32 -16.95
CA ARG A 148 58.41 -34.44 -15.99
C ARG A 148 57.34 -33.56 -16.64
N GLU A 149 57.65 -32.97 -17.79
CA GLU A 149 56.69 -32.16 -18.55
C GLU A 149 55.54 -33.01 -19.12
N ARG A 150 55.80 -34.24 -19.54
CA ARG A 150 54.75 -35.19 -19.95
C ARG A 150 53.82 -35.51 -18.80
N ALA A 151 54.36 -35.80 -17.61
CA ALA A 151 53.55 -36.04 -16.42
C ALA A 151 52.70 -34.80 -16.04
N ARG A 152 53.29 -33.60 -16.09
CA ARG A 152 52.58 -32.34 -15.83
C ARG A 152 51.46 -32.07 -16.83
N ARG A 153 51.70 -32.32 -18.12
CA ARG A 153 50.67 -32.17 -19.16
C ARG A 153 49.49 -33.11 -18.94
N GLU A 154 49.77 -34.35 -18.53
CA GLU A 154 48.73 -35.33 -18.25
C GLU A 154 47.90 -34.94 -17.02
N ASP A 155 48.53 -34.46 -15.95
CA ASP A 155 47.82 -33.97 -14.76
C ASP A 155 46.92 -32.76 -15.08
N LEU A 156 47.41 -31.81 -15.86
CA LEU A 156 46.62 -30.68 -16.34
C LEU A 156 45.47 -31.11 -17.25
N ARG A 157 45.68 -32.13 -18.11
CA ARG A 157 44.63 -32.69 -18.96
C ARG A 157 43.51 -33.29 -18.10
N LEU A 158 43.84 -34.07 -17.08
CA LEU A 158 42.87 -34.65 -16.16
C LEU A 158 42.10 -33.58 -15.37
N HIS A 159 42.78 -32.52 -14.92
CA HIS A 159 42.12 -31.38 -14.27
C HIS A 159 41.17 -30.64 -15.22
N LEU A 160 41.56 -30.44 -16.48
CA LEU A 160 40.69 -29.83 -17.48
C LEU A 160 39.45 -30.69 -17.73
N GLU A 161 39.62 -32.00 -17.90
CA GLU A 161 38.49 -32.93 -18.10
C GLU A 161 37.54 -32.94 -16.90
N HIS A 162 38.09 -32.94 -15.69
CA HIS A 162 37.29 -32.81 -14.48
C HIS A 162 36.51 -31.50 -14.45
N SER A 163 37.16 -30.36 -14.70
CA SER A 163 36.49 -29.05 -14.73
C SER A 163 35.41 -28.96 -15.82
N GLN A 164 35.65 -29.54 -16.99
CA GLN A 164 34.69 -29.60 -18.10
C GLN A 164 33.50 -30.50 -17.74
N SER A 165 33.72 -31.60 -17.00
CA SER A 165 32.63 -32.46 -16.53
C SER A 165 31.70 -31.78 -15.51
N MET A 166 32.22 -30.84 -14.72
CA MET A 166 31.44 -30.10 -13.71
C MET A 166 30.67 -28.91 -14.30
N LEU A 167 31.13 -28.39 -15.44
CA LEU A 167 30.57 -27.20 -16.07
C LEU A 167 29.05 -27.30 -16.37
N PRO A 168 28.51 -28.42 -16.89
CA PRO A 168 27.07 -28.59 -17.09
C PRO A 168 26.27 -28.51 -15.79
N GLN A 169 26.80 -29.05 -14.68
CA GLN A 169 26.13 -28.99 -13.37
C GLN A 169 26.08 -27.54 -12.88
N CYS A 170 27.18 -26.79 -13.01
CA CYS A 170 27.21 -25.37 -12.67
C CYS A 170 26.23 -24.55 -13.52
N GLN A 171 26.14 -24.82 -14.82
CA GLN A 171 25.20 -24.15 -15.72
C GLN A 171 23.73 -24.47 -15.37
N SER A 172 23.44 -25.73 -15.05
CA SER A 172 22.11 -26.14 -14.60
C SER A 172 21.73 -25.47 -13.28
N HIS A 173 22.64 -25.43 -12.31
CA HIS A 173 22.40 -24.78 -11.04
C HIS A 173 22.17 -23.27 -11.21
N LYS A 174 22.96 -22.61 -12.05
CA LYS A 174 22.75 -21.19 -12.40
C LYS A 174 21.39 -20.97 -13.05
N ALA A 175 21.01 -21.79 -14.04
CA ALA A 175 19.73 -21.66 -14.71
C ALA A 175 18.54 -21.86 -13.74
N ALA A 176 18.67 -22.78 -12.77
CA ALA A 176 17.67 -22.98 -11.73
C ALA A 176 17.57 -21.77 -10.79
N GLN A 177 18.70 -21.18 -10.38
CA GLN A 177 18.73 -19.96 -9.58
C GLN A 177 18.13 -18.77 -10.35
N ASP A 178 18.50 -18.57 -11.62
CA ASP A 178 17.95 -17.51 -12.47
C ASP A 178 16.43 -17.66 -12.64
N ALA A 179 15.92 -18.89 -12.74
CA ALA A 179 14.49 -19.15 -12.76
C ALA A 179 13.80 -18.82 -11.42
N GLN A 180 14.42 -19.16 -10.29
CA GLN A 180 13.91 -18.79 -8.96
C GLN A 180 13.86 -17.27 -8.77
N VAL A 181 14.90 -16.55 -9.20
CA VAL A 181 14.93 -15.08 -9.15
C VAL A 181 13.76 -14.48 -9.92
N ARG A 182 13.49 -14.95 -11.15
CA ARG A 182 12.34 -14.48 -11.94
C ARG A 182 11.01 -14.71 -11.24
N VAL A 183 10.81 -15.87 -10.63
CA VAL A 183 9.57 -16.16 -9.87
C VAL A 183 9.42 -15.20 -8.69
N LEU A 184 10.51 -14.87 -7.99
CA LEU A 184 10.49 -13.90 -6.90
C LEU A 184 10.20 -12.48 -7.42
N ASP A 185 10.81 -12.07 -8.53
CA ASP A 185 10.55 -10.77 -9.15
C ASP A 185 9.08 -10.62 -9.58
N ASP A 186 8.50 -11.67 -10.18
CA ASP A 186 7.08 -11.70 -10.55
C ASP A 186 6.17 -11.61 -9.32
N ALA A 187 6.50 -12.35 -8.24
CA ALA A 187 5.76 -12.29 -6.98
C ALA A 187 5.84 -10.89 -6.33
N ILE A 188 7.01 -10.25 -6.36
CA ILE A 188 7.19 -8.87 -5.90
C ILE A 188 6.35 -7.91 -6.74
N ALA A 189 6.31 -8.09 -8.06
CA ALA A 189 5.52 -7.25 -8.96
C ALA A 189 4.01 -7.43 -8.76
N VAL A 190 3.54 -8.64 -8.41
CA VAL A 190 2.14 -8.89 -8.01
C VAL A 190 1.84 -8.21 -6.68
N ALA A 191 2.65 -8.44 -5.64
CA ALA A 191 2.46 -7.83 -4.33
C ALA A 191 2.50 -6.29 -4.37
N ALA A 192 3.35 -5.70 -5.21
CA ALA A 192 3.39 -4.26 -5.42
C ALA A 192 2.10 -3.70 -6.04
N ARG A 193 1.48 -4.45 -6.97
CA ARG A 193 0.18 -4.09 -7.57
C ARG A 193 -0.95 -4.19 -6.55
N GLU A 194 -1.01 -5.28 -5.79
CA GLU A 194 -1.99 -5.46 -4.70
C GLU A 194 -1.87 -4.36 -3.64
N ALA A 195 -0.64 -4.00 -3.24
CA ALA A 195 -0.40 -2.92 -2.29
C ALA A 195 -0.85 -1.55 -2.84
N ALA A 196 -0.69 -1.30 -4.14
CA ALA A 196 -1.18 -0.08 -4.79
C ALA A 196 -2.72 -0.04 -4.85
N GLU A 197 -3.37 -1.18 -5.08
CA GLU A 197 -4.82 -1.31 -5.06
C GLU A 197 -5.39 -1.11 -3.65
N LEU A 198 -4.81 -1.76 -2.63
CA LEU A 198 -5.18 -1.57 -1.22
C LEU A 198 -5.02 -0.11 -0.77
N LYS A 199 -4.01 0.61 -1.25
CA LYS A 199 -3.85 2.04 -0.97
C LYS A 199 -4.98 2.88 -1.60
N ARG A 200 -5.44 2.54 -2.82
CA ARG A 200 -6.59 3.22 -3.43
C ARG A 200 -7.88 2.93 -2.67
N THR A 201 -8.17 1.67 -2.38
CA THR A 201 -9.41 1.31 -1.66
C THR A 201 -9.44 1.93 -0.27
N LEU A 202 -8.30 2.00 0.44
CA LEU A 202 -8.21 2.69 1.72
C LEU A 202 -8.49 4.20 1.59
N ALA A 203 -8.00 4.85 0.53
CA ALA A 203 -8.29 6.26 0.28
C ALA A 203 -9.79 6.50 0.00
N GLU A 204 -10.43 5.62 -0.78
CA GLU A 204 -11.86 5.66 -1.08
C GLU A 204 -12.71 5.44 0.17
N VAL A 205 -12.38 4.42 0.99
CA VAL A 205 -13.07 4.15 2.26
C VAL A 205 -12.92 5.32 3.22
N ASN A 206 -11.74 5.94 3.30
CA ASN A 206 -11.53 7.12 4.14
C ASN A 206 -12.36 8.33 3.66
N ALA A 207 -12.48 8.53 2.35
CA ALA A 207 -13.35 9.57 1.80
C ALA A 207 -14.83 9.30 2.12
N ALA A 208 -15.29 8.07 1.97
CA ALA A 208 -16.66 7.66 2.34
C ALA A 208 -16.92 7.83 3.84
N ALA A 209 -15.97 7.47 4.70
CA ALA A 209 -16.08 7.65 6.15
C ALA A 209 -16.19 9.13 6.54
N LYS A 210 -15.43 10.02 5.91
CA LYS A 210 -15.54 11.47 6.11
C LYS A 210 -16.91 12.02 5.68
N GLN A 211 -17.44 11.54 4.55
CA GLN A 211 -18.79 11.92 4.10
C GLN A 211 -19.85 11.43 5.09
N LEU A 212 -19.76 10.17 5.53
CA LEU A 212 -20.67 9.61 6.52
C LEU A 212 -20.64 10.42 7.83
N HIS A 213 -19.44 10.79 8.30
CA HIS A 213 -19.30 11.62 9.49
C HIS A 213 -19.98 12.98 9.31
N ALA A 214 -19.74 13.67 8.19
CA ALA A 214 -20.39 14.95 7.89
C ALA A 214 -21.93 14.84 7.83
N THR A 215 -22.47 13.76 7.25
CA THR A 215 -23.91 13.51 7.24
C THR A 215 -24.46 13.25 8.63
N THR A 216 -23.71 12.53 9.47
CA THR A 216 -24.08 12.24 10.86
C THR A 216 -24.07 13.50 11.72
N ASP A 217 -23.09 14.39 11.53
CA ASP A 217 -23.02 15.67 12.23
C ASP A 217 -24.17 16.58 11.82
N TYR A 218 -24.53 16.60 10.52
CA TYR A 218 -25.69 17.35 10.04
C TYR A 218 -27.00 16.82 10.63
N THR A 219 -27.23 15.51 10.61
CA THR A 219 -28.45 14.92 11.19
C THR A 219 -28.50 15.15 12.70
N HIS A 220 -27.37 15.10 13.39
CA HIS A 220 -27.30 15.44 14.81
C HIS A 220 -27.73 16.89 15.08
N LYS A 221 -27.25 17.85 14.28
CA LYS A 221 -27.69 19.27 14.38
C LYS A 221 -29.18 19.44 14.12
N CYS A 222 -29.74 18.74 13.13
CA CYS A 222 -31.19 18.76 12.88
C CYS A 222 -31.98 18.16 14.05
N LEU A 223 -31.50 17.07 14.66
CA LEU A 223 -32.15 16.47 15.83
C LEU A 223 -32.07 17.39 17.06
N GLN A 224 -30.98 18.14 17.22
CA GLN A 224 -30.84 19.12 18.31
C GLN A 224 -31.87 20.26 18.23
N SER A 225 -32.43 20.59 17.06
CA SER A 225 -33.47 21.63 16.94
C SER A 225 -34.89 21.12 17.21
N VAL A 226 -35.11 19.80 17.22
CA VAL A 226 -36.44 19.19 17.45
C VAL A 226 -37.07 19.59 18.79
N PRO A 227 -36.35 19.64 19.93
CA PRO A 227 -36.93 20.08 21.20
C PRO A 227 -37.43 21.53 21.15
N SER A 228 -36.68 22.44 20.53
CA SER A 228 -37.08 23.84 20.38
C SER A 228 -38.35 23.97 19.52
N LEU A 229 -38.40 23.27 18.39
CA LEU A 229 -39.59 23.22 17.54
C LEU A 229 -40.80 22.61 18.27
N THR A 230 -40.56 21.64 19.14
CA THR A 230 -41.63 21.03 19.95
C THR A 230 -42.21 22.04 20.95
N ILE A 231 -41.37 22.88 21.56
CA ILE A 231 -41.81 23.97 22.45
C ILE A 231 -42.62 25.00 21.66
N GLU A 232 -42.11 25.47 20.50
CA GLU A 232 -42.83 26.43 19.65
C GLU A 232 -44.21 25.89 19.22
N LEU A 233 -44.31 24.60 18.89
CA LEU A 233 -45.57 23.96 18.50
C LEU A 233 -46.55 23.85 19.68
N GLN A 234 -46.04 23.61 20.90
CA GLN A 234 -46.86 23.64 22.13
C GLN A 234 -47.37 25.05 22.45
N ASP A 235 -46.55 26.09 22.23
CA ASP A 235 -46.94 27.48 22.42
C ASP A 235 -48.01 27.90 21.42
N VAL A 236 -47.83 27.59 20.12
CA VAL A 236 -48.84 27.84 19.09
C VAL A 236 -50.16 27.13 19.42
N LYS A 237 -50.08 25.89 19.90
CA LYS A 237 -51.28 25.15 20.35
C LYS A 237 -51.98 25.85 21.51
N HIS A 238 -51.24 26.29 22.54
CA HIS A 238 -51.81 27.05 23.65
C HIS A 238 -52.47 28.36 23.19
N GLN A 239 -51.82 29.09 22.28
CA GLN A 239 -52.39 30.31 21.70
C GLN A 239 -53.69 30.03 20.93
N LEU A 240 -53.74 28.93 20.17
CA LEU A 240 -54.95 28.53 19.45
C LEU A 240 -56.08 28.14 20.40
N ASP A 241 -55.80 27.36 21.44
CA ASP A 241 -56.78 26.97 22.46
C ASP A 241 -57.33 28.20 23.18
N GLN A 242 -56.45 29.17 23.51
CA GLN A 242 -56.85 30.44 24.09
C GLN A 242 -57.74 31.25 23.15
N ALA A 243 -57.34 31.42 21.88
CA ALA A 243 -58.14 32.15 20.89
C ALA A 243 -59.52 31.49 20.68
N THR A 244 -59.56 30.16 20.66
CA THR A 244 -60.81 29.39 20.56
C THR A 244 -61.72 29.64 21.76
N SER A 245 -61.17 29.63 22.98
CA SER A 245 -61.94 29.92 24.20
C SER A 245 -62.52 31.35 24.18
N GLN A 246 -61.74 32.32 23.72
CA GLN A 246 -62.18 33.71 23.59
C GLN A 246 -63.29 33.86 22.55
N LEU A 247 -63.19 33.17 21.40
CA LEU A 247 -64.21 33.14 20.37
C LEU A 247 -65.53 32.54 20.90
N VAL A 248 -65.47 31.44 21.65
CA VAL A 248 -66.64 30.82 22.28
C VAL A 248 -67.29 31.80 23.28
N ALA A 249 -66.49 32.44 24.13
CA ALA A 249 -66.99 33.43 25.08
C ALA A 249 -67.59 34.68 24.40
N ALA A 250 -67.01 35.12 23.28
CA ALA A 250 -67.56 36.22 22.47
C ALA A 250 -68.88 35.82 21.81
N LYS A 251 -68.97 34.61 21.27
CA LYS A 251 -70.20 34.06 20.69
C LYS A 251 -71.32 34.00 21.73
N GLN A 252 -71.05 33.52 22.94
CA GLN A 252 -72.02 33.47 24.02
C GLN A 252 -72.51 34.87 24.43
N ARG A 253 -71.60 35.83 24.55
CA ARG A 253 -71.95 37.24 24.83
C ARG A 253 -72.84 37.84 23.75
N LEU A 254 -72.53 37.57 22.47
CA LEU A 254 -73.35 38.03 21.35
C LEU A 254 -74.75 37.43 21.40
N GLN A 255 -74.87 36.11 21.65
CA GLN A 255 -76.16 35.44 21.79
C GLN A 255 -76.99 36.00 22.95
N GLN A 256 -76.34 36.27 24.09
CA GLN A 256 -77.02 36.88 25.24
C GLN A 256 -77.50 38.30 24.92
N SER A 257 -76.67 39.10 24.25
CA SER A 257 -77.06 40.45 23.80
C SER A 257 -78.19 40.40 22.77
N GLN A 258 -78.19 39.44 21.85
CA GLN A 258 -79.31 39.22 20.92
C GLN A 258 -80.60 38.91 21.67
N LEU A 259 -80.59 37.97 22.61
CA LEU A 259 -81.77 37.66 23.44
C LEU A 259 -82.27 38.86 24.24
N GLN A 260 -81.37 39.66 24.80
CA GLN A 260 -81.72 40.90 25.51
C GLN A 260 -82.36 41.93 24.56
N ASN A 261 -81.78 42.15 23.38
CA ASN A 261 -82.33 43.06 22.38
C ASN A 261 -83.70 42.58 21.89
N ASP A 262 -83.87 41.28 21.64
CA ASP A 262 -85.15 40.69 21.24
C ASP A 262 -86.21 40.90 22.33
N THR A 263 -85.84 40.74 23.60
CA THR A 263 -86.73 41.00 24.76
C THR A 263 -87.14 42.47 24.81
N VAL A 264 -86.18 43.40 24.69
CA VAL A 264 -86.43 44.84 24.67
C VAL A 264 -87.31 45.23 23.48
N LEU A 265 -87.10 44.64 22.30
CA LEU A 265 -87.94 44.86 21.12
C LEU A 265 -89.39 44.38 21.35
N VAL A 266 -89.58 43.24 22.01
CA VAL A 266 -90.92 42.74 22.39
C VAL A 266 -91.58 43.68 23.40
N GLU A 267 -90.86 44.17 24.40
CA GLU A 267 -91.37 45.14 25.38
C GLU A 267 -91.76 46.46 24.71
N LEU A 268 -90.94 47.00 23.81
CA LEU A 268 -91.24 48.19 23.01
C LEU A 268 -92.48 47.99 22.13
N ALA A 269 -92.60 46.82 21.48
CA ALA A 269 -93.77 46.50 20.68
C ALA A 269 -95.05 46.44 21.55
N GLN A 270 -94.96 45.87 22.74
CA GLN A 270 -96.06 45.83 23.71
C GLN A 270 -96.43 47.24 24.19
N GLN A 271 -95.46 48.06 24.58
CA GLN A 271 -95.68 49.45 24.98
C GLN A 271 -96.34 50.26 23.86
N THR A 272 -95.89 50.08 22.61
CA THR A 272 -96.49 50.71 21.44
C THR A 272 -97.95 50.27 21.25
N ALA A 273 -98.24 48.97 21.44
CA ALA A 273 -99.61 48.46 21.39
C ALA A 273 -100.49 49.05 22.50
N ASP A 274 -99.98 49.12 23.73
CA ASP A 274 -100.66 49.69 24.90
C ASP A 274 -100.93 51.20 24.70
N GLU A 275 -99.96 51.96 24.21
CA GLU A 275 -100.18 53.37 23.85
C GLU A 275 -101.19 53.52 22.71
N SER A 276 -101.15 52.65 21.69
CA SER A 276 -102.13 52.67 20.60
C SER A 276 -103.56 52.41 21.09
N THR A 277 -103.74 51.58 22.12
CA THR A 277 -105.05 51.30 22.71
C THR A 277 -105.51 52.46 23.59
N LYS A 278 -104.61 53.06 24.40
CA LYS A 278 -104.90 54.29 25.14
C LYS A 278 -105.31 55.43 24.22
N LEU A 279 -104.58 55.65 23.13
CA LEU A 279 -104.92 56.67 22.13
C LEU A 279 -106.29 56.39 21.48
N ARG A 280 -106.60 55.13 21.16
CA ARG A 280 -107.94 54.74 20.70
C ARG A 280 -109.03 55.04 21.73
N ASN A 281 -108.80 54.74 23.01
CA ASN A 281 -109.76 55.02 24.07
C ASN A 281 -109.97 56.52 24.24
N LEU A 282 -108.89 57.32 24.29
CA LEU A 282 -108.98 58.77 24.31
C LEU A 282 -109.70 59.33 23.08
N HIS A 283 -109.50 58.74 21.90
CA HIS A 283 -110.23 59.14 20.69
C HIS A 283 -111.73 58.85 20.80
N VAL A 284 -112.11 57.71 21.38
CA VAL A 284 -113.51 57.37 21.68
C VAL A 284 -114.10 58.34 22.71
N GLU A 285 -113.38 58.63 23.79
CA GLU A 285 -113.80 59.60 24.82
C GLU A 285 -113.93 61.02 24.26
N LEU A 286 -113.01 61.44 23.40
CA LEU A 286 -113.10 62.73 22.68
C LEU A 286 -114.32 62.74 21.76
N GLY A 287 -114.62 61.63 21.09
CA GLY A 287 -115.84 61.46 20.31
C GLY A 287 -117.11 61.59 21.16
N GLN A 288 -117.15 60.96 22.34
CA GLN A 288 -118.26 61.03 23.29
C GLN A 288 -118.40 62.43 23.92
N SER A 289 -117.27 63.09 24.24
CA SER A 289 -117.21 64.47 24.72
C SER A 289 -117.69 65.45 23.66
N SER A 290 -117.27 65.27 22.41
CA SER A 290 -117.74 66.04 21.26
C SER A 290 -119.26 65.87 21.06
N GLN A 291 -119.77 64.65 21.18
CA GLN A 291 -121.22 64.38 21.13
C GLN A 291 -121.97 65.03 22.30
N THR A 292 -121.43 64.99 23.52
CA THR A 292 -122.04 65.68 24.67
C THR A 292 -121.99 67.19 24.51
N CYS A 293 -120.90 67.77 24.00
CA CYS A 293 -120.81 69.17 23.62
C CYS A 293 -121.81 69.53 22.51
N GLN A 294 -122.02 68.66 21.51
CA GLN A 294 -123.07 68.84 20.51
C GLN A 294 -124.47 68.76 21.14
N HIS A 295 -124.72 67.84 22.06
CA HIS A 295 -125.99 67.75 22.78
C HIS A 295 -126.23 68.98 23.66
N VAL A 296 -125.21 69.48 24.36
CA VAL A 296 -125.29 70.73 25.13
C VAL A 296 -125.48 71.92 24.21
N ALA A 297 -124.77 72.00 23.09
CA ALA A 297 -124.96 73.06 22.10
C ALA A 297 -126.37 73.01 21.49
N GLN A 298 -126.91 71.83 21.20
CA GLN A 298 -128.29 71.63 20.75
C GLN A 298 -129.32 71.95 21.84
N PHE A 299 -129.01 71.64 23.10
CA PHE A 299 -129.83 71.99 24.26
C PHE A 299 -129.83 73.50 24.49
N VAL A 300 -128.67 74.16 24.49
CA VAL A 300 -128.54 75.62 24.55
C VAL A 300 -129.25 76.26 23.37
N ALA A 301 -129.11 75.73 22.15
CA ALA A 301 -129.85 76.19 20.97
C ALA A 301 -131.37 76.00 21.11
N ARG A 302 -131.83 74.92 21.76
CA ARG A 302 -133.24 74.72 22.12
C ARG A 302 -133.71 75.71 23.18
N CYS A 303 -132.95 75.92 24.24
CA CYS A 303 -133.27 76.89 25.28
C CYS A 303 -133.22 78.33 24.76
N THR A 304 -132.32 78.66 23.83
CA THR A 304 -132.32 79.97 23.15
C THR A 304 -133.51 80.10 22.21
N ARG A 305 -133.92 79.03 21.49
CA ARG A 305 -135.20 79.04 20.74
C ARG A 305 -136.41 79.21 21.66
N GLU A 306 -136.48 78.50 22.78
CA GLU A 306 -137.56 78.66 23.77
C GLU A 306 -137.55 80.03 24.45
N TYR A 307 -136.37 80.61 24.68
CA TYR A 307 -136.23 81.97 25.21
C TYR A 307 -136.68 83.01 24.19
N VAL A 308 -136.32 82.85 22.91
CA VAL A 308 -136.79 83.68 21.80
C VAL A 308 -138.32 83.55 21.61
N ASP A 309 -138.87 82.34 21.71
CA ASP A 309 -140.32 82.08 21.60
C ASP A 309 -141.11 82.64 22.80
N ARG A 310 -140.53 82.71 24.01
CA ARG A 310 -141.18 83.30 25.20
C ARG A 310 -140.98 84.80 25.37
N THR A 311 -139.96 85.41 24.76
CA THR A 311 -139.64 86.84 24.94
C THR A 311 -139.90 87.71 23.70
N GLY A 312 -140.28 87.14 22.55
CA GLY A 312 -140.67 87.91 21.37
C GLY A 312 -139.53 88.73 20.74
N CYS A 313 -138.26 88.43 21.06
CA CYS A 313 -137.11 89.10 20.46
C CYS A 313 -136.55 88.28 19.29
N ARG A 314 -136.90 88.66 18.06
CA ARG A 314 -136.18 88.25 16.85
C ARG A 314 -134.81 88.92 16.84
N LEU A 315 -133.74 88.16 17.03
CA LEU A 315 -132.38 88.52 16.62
C LEU A 315 -132.15 87.97 15.21
N THR A 316 -131.77 88.87 14.31
CA THR A 316 -131.27 88.63 12.94
C THR A 316 -130.08 87.68 12.92
#